data_AF-A0A258B6T0-F1
#
_entry.id   AF-A0A258B6T0-F1
#
_cell.length_a   1.000
_cell.length_b   1.000
_cell.length_c   1.000
_cell.angle_alpha   90.00
_cell.angle_beta   90.00
_cell.angle_gamma   90.00
#
_symmetry.space_group_name_H-M   'P 1'
#
loop_
_entity.id
_entity.type
_entity.pdbx_description
1 polymer ?
#
loop_
_entity_poly.entity_id
_entity_poly.type
_entity_poly.pdbx_seq_one_letter_code
_entity_poly.pdbx_strand_id
1 'polypeptide(L)'
;MSNKSKIKGKEGYVTPFVHYLNIRNKIWLLKKYTSWYHAPTVILTSVAYNLSLMGYFIVRGRFKKLKTAFKAIKDGLSDSI
;
A
#
# COMPACT_ATOMS: atom_id res chain seq x y z
N MET A 1 16.26 3.96 -6.41
CA MET A 1 15.56 3.10 -5.43
C MET A 1 16.57 2.55 -4.41
N SER A 2 16.79 3.28 -3.31
CA SER A 2 17.83 3.01 -2.29
C SER A 2 17.24 2.59 -0.93
N ASN A 3 16.08 1.91 -0.91
CA ASN A 3 15.41 1.50 0.34
C ASN A 3 15.34 -0.03 0.50
N LYS A 4 16.17 -0.76 -0.26
CA LYS A 4 16.36 -2.20 -0.10
C LYS A 4 17.51 -2.41 0.86
N SER A 5 17.23 -3.03 2.00
CA SER A 5 18.30 -3.53 2.86
C SER A 5 19.10 -4.57 2.08
N LYS A 6 20.43 -4.49 2.12
CA LYS A 6 21.30 -5.54 1.55
C LYS A 6 21.22 -6.84 2.37
N ILE A 7 20.70 -6.76 3.59
CA ILE A 7 20.61 -7.88 4.54
C ILE A 7 19.17 -8.40 4.57
N LYS A 8 19.02 -9.73 4.39
CA LYS A 8 17.73 -10.42 4.39
C LYS A 8 17.18 -10.53 5.82
N GLY A 9 16.26 -9.65 6.19
CA GLY A 9 15.52 -9.77 7.46
C GLY A 9 14.46 -10.87 7.42
N LYS A 10 13.81 -11.15 8.56
CA LYS A 10 12.69 -12.11 8.70
C LYS A 10 11.53 -11.88 7.70
N GLU A 11 11.45 -10.68 7.13
CA GLU A 11 10.37 -10.23 6.24
C GLU A 11 10.82 -10.02 4.78
N GLY A 12 12.11 -10.29 4.50
CA GLY A 12 12.79 -10.06 3.22
C GLY A 12 13.65 -8.80 3.21
N TYR A 13 14.03 -8.35 2.01
CA TYR A 13 14.91 -7.19 1.80
C TYR A 13 14.20 -5.83 1.92
N VAL A 14 12.86 -5.84 1.86
CA VAL A 14 12.02 -4.62 1.93
C VAL A 14 11.24 -4.65 3.23
N THR A 15 11.43 -3.60 4.02
CA THR A 15 10.78 -3.40 5.32
C THR A 15 9.27 -3.13 5.14
N PRO A 16 8.41 -3.54 6.09
CA PRO A 16 6.97 -3.26 6.05
C PRO A 16 6.67 -1.76 6.01
N PHE A 17 7.54 -0.93 6.58
CA PHE A 17 7.39 0.51 6.60
C PHE A 17 7.45 1.13 5.19
N VAL A 18 8.26 0.59 4.28
CA VAL A 18 8.27 1.06 2.89
C VAL A 18 6.94 0.72 2.19
N HIS A 19 6.35 -0.43 2.50
CA HIS A 19 5.01 -0.77 1.99
C HIS A 19 3.93 0.15 2.56
N TYR A 20 4.03 0.53 3.84
CA TYR A 20 3.15 1.53 4.46
C TYR A 20 3.20 2.86 3.69
N LEU A 21 4.39 3.41 3.51
CA LEU A 21 4.59 4.69 2.83
C LEU A 21 4.11 4.66 1.38
N ASN A 22 4.42 3.59 0.64
CA ASN A 22 3.99 3.48 -0.76
C ASN A 22 2.46 3.46 -0.90
N ILE A 23 1.76 2.73 -0.02
CA ILE A 23 0.30 2.63 -0.06
C ILE A 23 -0.33 3.97 0.33
N ARG A 24 0.13 4.60 1.44
CA ARG A 24 -0.37 5.92 1.87
C ARG A 24 -0.13 6.98 0.79
N ASN A 25 1.08 7.07 0.25
CA ASN A 25 1.43 8.06 -0.76
C ASN A 25 0.65 7.88 -2.06
N LYS A 26 0.39 6.62 -2.47
CA LYS A 26 -0.43 6.34 -3.65
C LYS A 26 -1.87 6.83 -3.43
N ILE A 27 -2.47 6.56 -2.27
CA ILE A 27 -3.82 7.02 -1.93
C ILE A 27 -3.88 8.56 -1.91
N TRP A 28 -2.87 9.22 -1.33
CA TRP A 28 -2.79 10.68 -1.30
C TRP A 28 -2.66 11.29 -2.70
N LEU A 29 -1.79 10.73 -3.55
CA LEU A 29 -1.63 11.16 -4.93
C LEU A 29 -2.94 11.04 -5.71
N LEU A 30 -3.65 9.91 -5.54
CA LEU A 30 -4.94 9.70 -6.18
C LEU A 30 -5.99 10.68 -5.67
N LYS A 31 -6.06 10.99 -4.37
CA LYS A 31 -6.95 12.02 -3.84
C LYS A 31 -6.66 13.41 -4.43
N LYS A 32 -5.39 13.76 -4.61
CA LYS A 32 -4.97 15.10 -5.05
C LYS A 32 -5.15 15.35 -6.54
N TYR A 33 -4.90 14.34 -7.39
CA TYR A 33 -4.81 14.53 -8.84
C TYR A 33 -5.93 13.84 -9.64
N THR A 34 -6.84 13.10 -8.99
CA THR A 34 -7.96 12.48 -9.71
C THR A 34 -9.08 13.49 -9.92
N SER A 35 -9.36 13.83 -11.18
CA SER A 35 -10.57 14.58 -11.54
C SER A 35 -11.82 13.78 -11.20
N TRP A 36 -12.87 14.48 -10.75
CA TRP A 36 -14.16 13.90 -10.33
C TRP A 36 -14.72 12.85 -11.30
N TYR A 37 -14.60 13.09 -12.61
CA TYR A 37 -15.09 12.19 -13.66
C TYR A 37 -14.38 10.82 -13.70
N HIS A 38 -13.13 10.74 -13.25
CA HIS A 38 -12.34 9.50 -13.21
C HIS A 38 -12.32 8.83 -11.84
N ALA A 39 -12.97 9.42 -10.84
CA ALA A 39 -13.03 8.89 -9.48
C ALA A 39 -13.50 7.41 -9.41
N PRO A 40 -14.60 6.98 -10.08
CA PRO A 40 -15.09 5.60 -9.92
C PRO A 40 -14.11 4.56 -10.47
N THR A 41 -13.50 4.80 -11.64
CA THR A 41 -12.51 3.91 -12.25
C THR A 41 -11.21 3.86 -11.44
N VAL A 42 -10.77 4.99 -10.92
CA VAL A 42 -9.56 5.07 -10.07
C VAL A 42 -9.77 4.34 -8.75
N ILE A 43 -10.92 4.49 -8.10
CA ILE A 43 -11.24 3.77 -6.87
C ILE A 43 -11.27 2.26 -7.13
N LEU A 44 -11.98 1.82 -8.17
CA LEU A 44 -12.11 0.40 -8.51
C LEU A 44 -10.73 -0.26 -8.75
N THR A 45 -9.91 0.37 -9.58
CA THR A 45 -8.56 -0.14 -9.90
C THR A 45 -7.63 -0.11 -8.68
N SER A 46 -7.76 0.89 -7.81
CA SER A 46 -6.98 0.99 -6.58
C SER A 46 -7.37 -0.10 -5.57
N VAL A 47 -8.66 -0.38 -5.43
CA VAL A 47 -9.17 -1.47 -4.57
C VAL A 47 -8.71 -2.82 -5.11
N ALA A 48 -8.86 -3.07 -6.41
CA ALA A 48 -8.40 -4.30 -7.05
C ALA A 48 -6.89 -4.52 -6.85
N TYR A 49 -6.08 -3.48 -7.06
CA TYR A 49 -4.62 -3.55 -6.85
C TYR A 49 -4.25 -3.87 -5.39
N ASN A 50 -4.90 -3.21 -4.42
CA ASN A 50 -4.64 -3.47 -3.00
C ASN A 50 -5.09 -4.89 -2.60
N LEU A 51 -6.22 -5.37 -3.10
CA LEU A 51 -6.68 -6.74 -2.90
C LEU A 51 -5.70 -7.77 -3.46
N SER A 52 -5.20 -7.57 -4.68
CA SER A 52 -4.17 -8.46 -5.26
C SER A 52 -2.87 -8.46 -4.46
N LEU A 53 -2.43 -7.29 -3.98
CA LEU A 53 -1.23 -7.16 -3.14
C LEU A 53 -1.41 -7.88 -1.79
N MET A 54 -2.58 -7.75 -1.18
CA MET A 54 -2.93 -8.43 0.06
C MET A 54 -3.02 -9.95 -0.15
N GLY A 55 -3.69 -10.40 -1.21
CA GLY A 55 -3.75 -11.82 -1.59
C GLY A 55 -2.35 -12.42 -1.74
N TYR A 56 -1.44 -11.71 -2.41
CA TYR A 56 -0.04 -12.13 -2.54
C TYR A 56 0.66 -12.27 -1.17
N PHE A 57 0.46 -11.34 -0.24
CA PHE A 57 1.07 -11.44 1.09
C PHE A 57 0.45 -12.54 1.97
N ILE A 58 -0.85 -12.83 1.80
CA ILE A 58 -1.54 -13.94 2.47
C ILE A 58 -0.95 -15.28 2.00
N VAL A 59 -0.86 -15.49 0.68
CA VAL A 59 -0.28 -16.70 0.09
C VAL A 59 1.17 -16.91 0.53
N ARG A 60 1.93 -15.83 0.75
CA ARG A 60 3.32 -15.88 1.23
C ARG A 60 3.46 -15.92 2.76
N GLY A 61 2.37 -15.95 3.52
CA GLY A 61 2.37 -16.04 4.99
C GLY A 61 2.99 -14.84 5.71
N ARG A 62 3.04 -13.65 5.08
CA ARG A 62 3.71 -12.45 5.62
C ARG A 62 2.73 -11.52 6.35
N PHE A 63 2.13 -12.01 7.43
CA PHE A 63 1.05 -11.31 8.16
C PHE A 63 1.40 -9.93 8.74
N LYS A 64 2.66 -9.69 9.10
CA LYS A 64 3.11 -8.36 9.54
C LYS A 64 2.96 -7.30 8.43
N LYS A 65 3.27 -7.65 7.17
CA LYS A 65 3.10 -6.75 6.02
C LYS A 65 1.64 -6.44 5.73
N LEU A 66 0.76 -7.41 5.94
CA LEU A 66 -0.69 -7.24 5.82
C LEU A 66 -1.23 -6.26 6.85
N LYS A 67 -0.87 -6.44 8.13
CA LYS A 67 -1.31 -5.53 9.20
C LYS A 67 -0.86 -4.10 8.94
N THR A 68 0.38 -3.92 8.47
CA THR A 68 0.91 -2.62 8.09
C THR A 68 0.21 -2.04 6.84
N ALA A 69 -0.11 -2.85 5.84
CA ALA A 69 -0.85 -2.42 4.66
C ALA A 69 -2.29 -1.98 5.00
N PHE A 70 -3.01 -2.74 5.83
CA PHE A 70 -4.33 -2.36 6.32
C PHE A 70 -4.29 -1.04 7.10
N LYS A 71 -3.29 -0.88 7.98
CA LYS A 71 -3.08 0.37 8.70
C LYS A 71 -2.81 1.53 7.73
N ALA A 72 -1.99 1.32 6.71
CA ALA A 72 -1.70 2.33 5.68
C ALA A 72 -2.93 2.75 4.86
N ILE A 73 -3.81 1.81 4.54
CA ILE A 73 -5.07 2.11 3.82
C ILE A 73 -6.00 2.92 4.70
N LYS A 74 -6.18 2.49 5.97
CA LYS A 74 -7.01 3.21 6.94
C LYS A 74 -6.48 4.63 7.17
N ASP A 75 -5.17 4.76 7.39
CA ASP A 75 -4.52 6.05 7.59
C ASP A 75 -4.59 6.90 6.31
N GLY A 76 -4.32 6.37 5.10
CA GLY A 76 -4.42 7.14 3.86
C GLY A 76 -5.86 7.61 3.51
N LEU A 77 -6.88 6.90 3.98
CA LEU A 77 -8.28 7.30 3.84
C LEU A 77 -8.68 8.34 4.89
N SER A 78 -8.31 8.11 6.15
CA SER A 78 -8.70 8.93 7.31
C SER A 78 -7.87 10.19 7.48
N ASP A 79 -6.56 10.11 7.25
CA ASP A 79 -5.65 11.25 7.31
C ASP A 79 -5.72 11.97 5.96
N SER A 80 -6.20 13.21 6.00
CA SER A 80 -6.20 14.13 4.86
C SER A 80 -4.93 14.97 4.76
N ILE A 81 -3.95 14.79 5.66
CA ILE A 81 -2.70 15.56 5.73
C ILE A 81 -1.50 14.67 6.07
#